data_AF-A0A9E2I0X6-F1
#
_entry.id   AF-A0A9E2I0X6-F1
#
_cell.length_a   1.000
_cell.length_b   1.000
_cell.length_c   1.000
_cell.angle_alpha   90.00
_cell.angle_beta   90.00
_cell.angle_gamma   90.00
#
_symmetry.space_group_name_H-M   'P 1'
#
loop_
_entity.id
_entity.type
_entity.pdbx_description
1 polymer ?
#
loop_
_entity_poly.entity_id
_entity_poly.type
_entity_poly.pdbx_seq_one_letter_code
_entity_poly.pdbx_strand_id
1 'polypeptide(L)'
;MLQSRLFEQFRKQTINDLELLICEDEKESRQLADVAKFFERDVLLFPDFRARFEDDLRPFKEEMQELFKALRYYYTAKKKPLVISPFKTLLFPLPKPELLETTSLEYAQTLDLKAFKEKMLFWGYSFVDMVQVEGEISFRGDIIDIFTPNSDNPYRISLFDEEIEEIKHFTLEKQRTIGEPIDVIEISPALYALNETEFEAMSRKCEASGSDSFVKDVASLGFWYLDSLALPFLQDKKALLVKPMEGLLDEAYIINEPQVARDSLALDVMAEEQEYKELAVTNVPTLLSVHKNKKVTIIASNEAQVKQANIFETAGIGIRYSPIIVNVIGDKEIVISLNKPVAKRRRR
;
A
#
# COMPACT_ATOMS: atom_id res chain seq x y z
N MET A 1 -9.19 -17.67 13.62
CA MET A 1 -9.70 -16.45 14.27
C MET A 1 -8.52 -15.50 14.41
N LEU A 2 -8.41 -14.55 13.49
CA LEU A 2 -7.30 -13.60 13.35
C LEU A 2 -7.52 -12.34 14.18
N GLN A 3 -8.76 -11.84 14.20
CA GLN A 3 -9.06 -10.59 14.89
C GLN A 3 -8.87 -10.74 16.39
N SER A 4 -9.37 -11.84 16.98
CA SER A 4 -9.27 -12.09 18.41
C SER A 4 -7.82 -12.27 18.87
N ARG A 5 -6.97 -12.93 18.07
CA ARG A 5 -5.52 -13.06 18.33
C ARG A 5 -4.87 -11.69 18.47
N LEU A 6 -4.98 -10.87 17.42
CA LEU A 6 -4.32 -9.56 17.40
C LEU A 6 -4.92 -8.61 18.46
N PHE A 7 -6.24 -8.67 18.67
CA PHE A 7 -6.93 -7.84 19.65
C PHE A 7 -6.40 -8.10 21.06
N GLU A 8 -6.20 -9.38 21.40
CA GLU A 8 -5.66 -9.77 22.69
C GLU A 8 -4.22 -9.30 22.90
N GLN A 9 -3.36 -9.44 21.89
CA GLN A 9 -1.97 -8.98 21.99
C GLN A 9 -1.89 -7.46 22.23
N PHE A 10 -2.72 -6.66 21.54
CA PHE A 10 -2.80 -5.22 21.83
C PHE A 10 -3.37 -4.93 23.21
N ARG A 11 -4.40 -5.66 23.66
CA ARG A 11 -4.98 -5.47 24.99
C ARG A 11 -3.99 -5.81 26.10
N LYS A 12 -3.17 -6.84 25.91
CA LYS A 12 -2.07 -7.23 26.82
C LYS A 12 -0.80 -6.40 26.64
N GLN A 13 -0.75 -5.51 25.64
CA GLN A 13 0.38 -4.65 25.31
C GLN A 13 1.70 -5.41 25.01
N THR A 14 1.60 -6.64 24.49
CA THR A 14 2.74 -7.53 24.24
C THR A 14 3.47 -7.25 22.92
N ILE A 15 2.86 -6.47 22.02
CA ILE A 15 3.33 -6.24 20.65
C ILE A 15 3.46 -4.75 20.28
N ASN A 16 3.63 -3.86 21.26
CA ASN A 16 3.65 -2.41 21.02
C ASN A 16 4.81 -1.94 20.13
N ASP A 17 5.92 -2.68 20.13
CA ASP A 17 7.12 -2.47 19.33
C ASP A 17 7.14 -3.33 18.06
N LEU A 18 6.06 -4.05 17.74
CA LEU A 18 5.94 -4.81 16.50
C LEU A 18 5.98 -3.86 15.29
N GLU A 19 6.82 -4.20 14.32
CA GLU A 19 7.03 -3.41 13.10
C GLU A 19 6.39 -4.06 11.88
N LEU A 20 6.32 -5.40 11.84
CA LEU A 20 5.79 -6.15 10.72
C LEU A 20 4.92 -7.32 11.20
N LEU A 21 3.69 -7.40 10.67
CA LEU A 21 2.79 -8.52 10.85
C LEU A 21 2.52 -9.18 9.50
N ILE A 22 2.78 -10.48 9.41
CA ILE A 22 2.65 -11.24 8.17
C ILE A 22 1.39 -12.09 8.21
N CYS A 23 0.59 -12.00 7.16
CA CYS A 23 -0.65 -12.73 6.98
C CYS A 23 -0.68 -13.47 5.64
N GLU A 24 -1.75 -14.23 5.39
CA GLU A 24 -1.87 -15.02 4.17
C GLU A 24 -2.15 -14.15 2.94
N ASP A 25 -3.12 -13.25 3.04
CA ASP A 25 -3.67 -12.53 1.89
C ASP A 25 -4.17 -11.11 2.23
N GLU A 26 -4.67 -10.40 1.22
CA GLU A 26 -5.23 -9.05 1.35
C GLU A 26 -6.46 -8.99 2.28
N LYS A 27 -7.25 -10.07 2.34
CA LYS A 27 -8.44 -10.10 3.19
C LYS A 27 -8.04 -10.13 4.66
N GLU A 28 -7.08 -10.97 5.01
CA GLU A 28 -6.52 -11.03 6.36
C GLU A 28 -5.83 -9.71 6.73
N SER A 29 -5.05 -9.12 5.81
CA SER A 29 -4.34 -7.86 6.10
C SER A 29 -5.31 -6.73 6.48
N ARG A 30 -6.44 -6.62 5.78
CA ARG A 30 -7.51 -5.66 6.09
C ARG A 30 -8.18 -5.92 7.43
N GLN A 31 -8.48 -7.19 7.75
CA GLN A 31 -9.08 -7.55 9.04
C GLN A 31 -8.15 -7.21 10.21
N LEU A 32 -6.84 -7.45 10.05
CA LEU A 32 -5.83 -7.14 11.05
C LEU A 32 -5.61 -5.62 11.19
N ALA A 33 -5.66 -4.88 10.08
CA ALA A 33 -5.59 -3.42 10.08
C ALA A 33 -6.71 -2.79 10.90
N ASP A 34 -7.93 -3.30 10.77
CA ASP A 34 -9.09 -2.80 11.49
C ASP A 34 -8.93 -2.98 13.01
N VAL A 35 -8.37 -4.11 13.43
CA VAL A 35 -8.03 -4.35 14.84
C VAL A 35 -6.93 -3.39 15.32
N ALA A 36 -5.83 -3.25 14.57
CA ALA A 36 -4.76 -2.33 14.94
C ALA A 36 -5.25 -0.86 15.04
N LYS A 37 -6.08 -0.42 14.09
CA LYS A 37 -6.75 0.90 14.12
C LYS A 37 -7.72 1.05 15.28
N PHE A 38 -8.36 -0.03 15.72
CA PHE A 38 -9.16 -0.01 16.95
C PHE A 38 -8.31 0.39 18.16
N PHE A 39 -7.04 -0.01 18.22
CA PHE A 39 -6.10 0.41 19.26
C PHE A 39 -5.31 1.68 18.92
N GLU A 40 -5.77 2.47 17.93
CA GLU A 40 -5.12 3.71 17.51
C GLU A 40 -3.66 3.53 17.05
N ARG A 41 -3.32 2.31 16.62
CA ARG A 41 -2.03 2.02 16.01
C ARG A 41 -2.07 2.51 14.55
N ASP A 42 -1.04 3.25 14.17
CA ASP A 42 -0.81 3.61 12.78
C ASP A 42 -0.39 2.38 11.98
N VAL A 43 -1.01 2.17 10.82
CA VAL A 43 -0.92 0.93 10.05
C VAL A 43 -0.71 1.25 8.59
N LEU A 44 0.24 0.54 7.98
CA LEU A 44 0.48 0.55 6.56
C LEU A 44 0.24 -0.85 6.00
N LEU A 45 -0.56 -0.94 4.93
CA LEU A 45 -0.80 -2.21 4.24
C LEU A 45 0.10 -2.33 3.03
N PHE A 46 0.74 -3.49 2.90
CA PHE A 46 1.30 -3.90 1.62
C PHE A 46 0.24 -4.66 0.81
N PRO A 47 0.24 -4.51 -0.53
CA PRO A 47 -0.67 -5.27 -1.39
C PRO A 47 -0.31 -6.76 -1.36
N ASP A 48 -1.18 -7.62 -1.87
CA ASP A 48 -0.85 -9.01 -2.16
C ASP A 48 -0.20 -9.08 -3.55
N PHE A 49 1.14 -9.09 -3.60
CA PHE A 49 1.88 -9.12 -4.86
C PHE A 49 1.92 -10.56 -5.40
N ARG A 50 1.14 -10.79 -6.47
CA ARG A 50 0.80 -12.15 -6.96
C ARG A 50 1.70 -12.64 -8.09
N ALA A 51 2.61 -11.80 -8.57
CA ALA A 51 3.54 -12.18 -9.61
C ALA A 51 4.56 -13.20 -9.10
N ARG A 52 5.07 -14.01 -10.02
CA ARG A 52 6.18 -14.93 -9.80
C ARG A 52 7.43 -14.35 -10.46
N PHE A 53 8.59 -14.79 -10.02
CA PHE A 53 9.85 -14.39 -10.64
C PHE A 53 9.79 -14.55 -12.17
N GLU A 54 10.28 -13.55 -12.90
CA GLU A 54 10.24 -13.44 -14.36
C GLU A 54 8.86 -13.32 -15.03
N ASP A 55 7.75 -13.27 -14.29
CA ASP A 55 6.45 -12.88 -14.88
C ASP A 55 6.53 -11.45 -15.44
N ASP A 56 5.80 -11.17 -16.52
CA ASP A 56 5.61 -9.80 -17.00
C ASP A 56 4.85 -8.97 -15.96
N LEU A 57 5.40 -7.83 -15.57
CA LEU A 57 4.89 -6.98 -14.50
C LEU A 57 3.74 -6.05 -14.90
N ARG A 58 3.50 -5.84 -16.21
CA ARG A 58 2.46 -4.90 -16.68
C ARG A 58 1.05 -5.26 -16.19
N PRO A 59 0.64 -6.55 -16.13
CA PRO A 59 -0.62 -6.97 -15.52
C PRO A 59 -0.71 -6.73 -13.99
N PHE A 60 0.43 -6.50 -13.32
CA PHE A 60 0.55 -6.28 -11.87
C PHE A 60 0.88 -4.82 -11.53
N LYS A 61 0.69 -3.89 -12.49
CA LYS A 61 0.98 -2.46 -12.32
C LYS A 61 0.27 -1.87 -11.09
N GLU A 62 -0.98 -2.26 -10.85
CA GLU A 62 -1.75 -1.75 -9.70
C GLU A 62 -1.11 -2.15 -8.37
N GLU A 63 -0.74 -3.43 -8.21
CA GLU A 63 -0.06 -3.92 -7.01
C GLU A 63 1.31 -3.26 -6.83
N MET A 64 2.09 -3.10 -7.90
CA MET A 64 3.38 -2.40 -7.82
C MET A 64 3.22 -0.95 -7.40
N GLN A 65 2.22 -0.24 -7.93
CA GLN A 65 1.94 1.15 -7.55
C GLN A 65 1.47 1.25 -6.10
N GLU A 66 0.58 0.37 -5.64
CA GLU A 66 0.16 0.30 -4.23
C GLU A 66 1.36 0.04 -3.30
N LEU A 67 2.27 -0.86 -3.71
CA LEU A 67 3.49 -1.18 -2.95
C LEU A 67 4.45 0.00 -2.89
N PHE A 68 4.76 0.64 -4.02
CA PHE A 68 5.69 1.78 -4.06
C PHE A 68 5.14 2.98 -3.31
N LYS A 69 3.82 3.21 -3.37
CA LYS A 69 3.15 4.21 -2.53
C LYS A 69 3.35 3.90 -1.05
N ALA A 70 3.13 2.64 -0.65
CA ALA A 70 3.30 2.23 0.73
C ALA A 70 4.75 2.40 1.18
N LEU A 71 5.73 1.97 0.37
CA LEU A 71 7.16 2.12 0.67
C LEU A 71 7.59 3.59 0.77
N ARG A 72 7.15 4.47 -0.13
CA ARG A 72 7.42 5.92 -0.03
C ARG A 72 6.93 6.49 1.29
N TYR A 73 5.69 6.16 1.68
CA TYR A 73 5.15 6.56 2.98
C TYR A 73 5.98 5.99 4.13
N TYR A 74 6.31 4.70 4.08
CA TYR A 74 7.12 4.04 5.11
C TYR A 74 8.48 4.72 5.27
N TYR A 75 9.19 5.04 4.20
CA TYR A 75 10.52 5.64 4.23
C TYR A 75 10.50 7.07 4.77
N THR A 76 9.52 7.88 4.38
CA THR A 76 9.39 9.29 4.80
C THR A 76 8.72 9.48 6.16
N ALA A 77 8.01 8.48 6.67
CA ALA A 77 7.34 8.56 7.97
C ALA A 77 8.34 8.77 9.11
N LYS A 78 8.11 9.85 9.90
CA LYS A 78 8.89 10.18 11.11
C LYS A 78 8.81 9.09 12.18
N LYS A 79 7.62 8.51 12.34
CA LYS A 79 7.37 7.34 13.19
C LYS A 79 6.91 6.21 12.28
N LYS A 80 7.60 5.08 12.29
CA LYS A 80 7.26 3.96 11.41
C LYS A 80 5.90 3.36 11.82
N PRO A 81 4.97 3.17 10.85
CA PRO A 81 3.70 2.48 11.10
C PRO A 81 3.95 0.99 11.32
N LEU A 82 2.99 0.28 11.91
CA LEU A 82 2.96 -1.18 11.83
C LEU A 82 2.65 -1.57 10.38
N VAL A 83 3.56 -2.30 9.73
CA VAL A 83 3.32 -2.85 8.40
C VAL A 83 2.57 -4.16 8.55
N ILE A 84 1.48 -4.33 7.80
CA ILE A 84 0.78 -5.61 7.68
C ILE A 84 0.85 -6.04 6.22
N SER A 85 1.44 -7.20 5.97
CA SER A 85 1.73 -7.67 4.62
C SER A 85 1.28 -9.11 4.42
N PRO A 86 0.63 -9.44 3.30
CA PRO A 86 0.62 -10.79 2.76
C PRO A 86 2.07 -11.29 2.61
N PHE A 87 2.31 -12.57 2.90
CA PHE A 87 3.67 -13.12 2.85
C PHE A 87 4.27 -13.08 1.43
N LYS A 88 3.44 -13.16 0.38
CA LYS A 88 3.88 -13.19 -1.03
C LYS A 88 4.68 -11.95 -1.43
N THR A 89 4.30 -10.78 -0.91
CA THR A 89 4.99 -9.52 -1.17
C THR A 89 6.40 -9.48 -0.55
N LEU A 90 6.65 -10.31 0.46
CA LEU A 90 7.92 -10.39 1.17
C LEU A 90 8.84 -11.48 0.62
N LEU A 91 8.41 -12.23 -0.41
CA LEU A 91 9.22 -13.25 -1.10
C LEU A 91 10.32 -12.64 -1.97
N PHE A 92 10.23 -11.34 -2.26
CA PHE A 92 11.16 -10.62 -3.11
C PHE A 92 11.77 -9.42 -2.36
N PRO A 93 13.04 -9.08 -2.60
CA PRO A 93 13.62 -7.83 -2.15
C PRO A 93 12.79 -6.63 -2.62
N LEU A 94 12.60 -5.64 -1.75
CA LEU A 94 11.85 -4.44 -2.07
C LEU A 94 12.81 -3.27 -2.41
N PRO A 95 12.41 -2.35 -3.31
CA PRO A 95 13.23 -1.19 -3.67
C PRO A 95 13.69 -0.42 -2.44
N LYS A 96 14.97 -0.08 -2.41
CA LYS A 96 15.53 0.80 -1.38
C LYS A 96 14.96 2.22 -1.49
N PRO A 97 15.06 3.06 -0.44
CA PRO A 97 14.54 4.41 -0.45
C PRO A 97 15.01 5.26 -1.62
N GLU A 98 16.25 5.11 -2.05
CA GLU A 98 16.86 5.88 -3.13
C GLU A 98 16.14 5.67 -4.46
N LEU A 99 15.59 4.47 -4.70
CA LEU A 99 14.80 4.18 -5.91
C LEU A 99 13.38 4.76 -5.87
N LEU A 100 12.95 5.34 -4.75
CA LEU A 100 11.61 5.90 -4.58
C LEU A 100 11.64 7.40 -4.27
N GLU A 101 12.81 8.04 -4.42
CA GLU A 101 12.98 9.49 -4.22
C GLU A 101 12.13 10.31 -5.20
N THR A 102 11.64 11.45 -4.73
CA THR A 102 10.89 12.40 -5.54
C THR A 102 11.79 13.54 -6.01
N THR A 103 11.35 14.28 -7.01
CA THR A 103 11.96 15.55 -7.43
C THR A 103 10.89 16.62 -7.42
N SER A 104 11.23 17.84 -7.01
CA SER A 104 10.30 18.97 -7.10
C SER A 104 10.49 19.75 -8.40
N LEU A 105 9.42 20.40 -8.85
CA LEU A 105 9.47 21.51 -9.79
C LEU A 105 8.75 22.71 -9.18
N GLU A 106 9.35 23.89 -9.29
CA GLU A 106 8.89 25.12 -8.65
C GLU A 106 8.64 26.24 -9.65
N TYR A 107 7.69 27.12 -9.35
CA TYR A 107 7.50 28.36 -10.08
C TYR A 107 8.81 29.18 -10.10
N ALA A 108 9.10 29.81 -11.24
CA ALA A 108 10.32 30.58 -11.52
C ALA A 108 11.62 29.75 -11.49
N GLN A 109 11.55 28.42 -11.42
CA GLN A 109 12.72 27.56 -11.58
C GLN A 109 13.16 27.51 -13.05
N THR A 110 14.48 27.63 -13.30
CA THR A 110 15.07 27.27 -14.60
C THR A 110 15.17 25.75 -14.75
N LEU A 111 14.63 25.22 -15.84
CA LEU A 111 14.53 23.80 -16.15
C LEU A 111 15.35 23.45 -17.40
N ASP A 112 16.42 22.67 -17.22
CA ASP A 112 17.09 22.02 -18.34
C ASP A 112 16.17 20.92 -18.90
N LEU A 113 15.51 21.22 -20.02
CA LEU A 113 14.56 20.32 -20.65
C LEU A 113 15.19 19.01 -21.11
N LYS A 114 16.46 19.01 -21.51
CA LYS A 114 17.13 17.80 -21.97
C LYS A 114 17.37 16.87 -20.78
N ALA A 115 17.98 17.40 -19.72
CA ALA A 115 18.25 16.63 -18.50
C ALA A 115 16.94 16.14 -17.85
N PHE A 116 15.89 16.95 -17.87
CA PHE A 116 14.59 16.56 -17.34
C PHE A 116 13.95 15.42 -18.15
N LYS A 117 14.01 15.46 -19.49
CA LYS A 117 13.54 14.35 -20.34
C LYS A 117 14.30 13.05 -20.07
N GLU A 118 15.63 13.11 -19.98
CA GLU A 118 16.46 11.93 -19.66
C GLU A 118 16.09 11.37 -18.28
N LYS A 119 15.93 12.22 -17.26
CA LYS A 119 15.47 11.80 -15.93
C LYS A 119 14.11 11.12 -15.97
N MET A 120 13.13 11.67 -16.70
CA MET A 120 11.80 11.08 -16.82
C MET A 120 11.83 9.71 -17.52
N LEU A 121 12.67 9.56 -18.55
CA LEU A 121 12.91 8.27 -19.20
C LEU A 121 13.44 7.23 -18.20
N PHE A 122 14.52 7.57 -17.47
CA PHE A 122 15.11 6.65 -16.49
C PHE A 122 14.16 6.35 -15.33
N TRP A 123 13.25 7.29 -15.04
CA TRP A 123 12.20 7.15 -14.03
C TRP A 123 11.01 6.30 -14.47
N GLY A 124 11.03 5.80 -15.71
CA GLY A 124 10.03 4.91 -16.27
C GLY A 124 8.80 5.61 -16.82
N TYR A 125 8.87 6.91 -17.10
CA TYR A 125 7.75 7.62 -17.72
C TYR A 125 7.60 7.27 -19.19
N SER A 126 6.35 7.06 -19.61
CA SER A 126 5.97 6.88 -21.01
C SER A 126 5.79 8.22 -21.69
N PHE A 127 6.59 8.47 -22.74
CA PHE A 127 6.48 9.67 -23.56
C PHE A 127 5.34 9.50 -24.56
N VAL A 128 4.33 10.37 -24.44
CA VAL A 128 3.09 10.30 -25.23
C VAL A 128 2.72 11.66 -25.80
N ASP A 129 1.91 11.65 -26.86
CA ASP A 129 1.37 12.89 -27.44
C ASP A 129 0.32 13.55 -26.54
N MET A 130 -0.40 12.75 -25.75
CA MET A 130 -1.44 13.20 -24.85
C MET A 130 -1.52 12.30 -23.62
N VAL A 131 -1.37 12.91 -22.45
CA VAL A 131 -1.40 12.24 -21.15
C VAL A 131 -2.83 11.79 -20.81
N GLN A 132 -2.97 10.53 -20.42
CA GLN A 132 -4.22 9.84 -20.08
C GLN A 132 -4.16 9.10 -18.74
N VAL A 133 -3.01 8.53 -18.37
CA VAL A 133 -2.85 7.73 -17.13
C VAL A 133 -1.58 8.06 -16.35
N GLU A 134 -1.53 7.65 -15.09
CA GLU A 134 -0.34 7.82 -14.25
C GLU A 134 0.90 7.14 -14.87
N GLY A 135 2.02 7.86 -14.81
CA GLY A 135 3.30 7.46 -15.40
C GLY A 135 3.51 7.94 -16.83
N GLU A 136 2.64 8.81 -17.35
CA GLU A 136 2.79 9.41 -18.69
C GLU A 136 3.27 10.86 -18.63
N ILE A 137 4.00 11.25 -19.66
CA ILE A 137 4.50 12.61 -19.85
C ILE A 137 4.43 13.02 -21.32
N SER A 138 4.15 14.29 -21.60
CA SER A 138 4.12 14.88 -22.93
C SER A 138 4.88 16.20 -22.95
N PHE A 139 5.56 16.48 -24.06
CA PHE A 139 6.29 17.71 -24.30
C PHE A 139 5.80 18.33 -25.60
N ARG A 140 5.22 19.54 -25.54
CA ARG A 140 4.62 20.24 -26.68
C ARG A 140 5.05 21.70 -26.66
N GLY A 141 6.16 21.99 -27.33
CA GLY A 141 6.74 23.33 -27.33
C GLY A 141 7.15 23.73 -25.91
N ASP A 142 6.50 24.77 -25.41
CA ASP A 142 6.63 25.37 -24.08
C ASP A 142 5.76 24.70 -23.00
N ILE A 143 5.01 23.64 -23.35
CA ILE A 143 4.13 22.94 -22.41
C ILE A 143 4.67 21.55 -22.10
N ILE A 144 4.73 21.22 -20.81
CA ILE A 144 4.91 19.86 -20.30
C ILE A 144 3.63 19.42 -19.60
N ASP A 145 3.05 18.32 -20.05
CA ASP A 145 1.98 17.65 -19.32
C ASP A 145 2.54 16.39 -18.65
N ILE A 146 2.28 16.21 -17.36
CA ILE A 146 2.80 15.07 -16.60
C ILE A 146 1.74 14.54 -15.64
N PHE A 147 1.56 13.21 -15.62
CA PHE A 147 0.72 12.56 -14.60
C PHE A 147 1.59 11.74 -13.65
N THR A 148 1.99 12.37 -12.55
CA THR A 148 2.79 11.73 -11.51
C THR A 148 1.99 10.66 -10.74
N PRO A 149 2.60 9.52 -10.39
CA PRO A 149 1.92 8.49 -9.61
C PRO A 149 1.37 9.02 -8.29
N ASN A 150 0.16 8.59 -7.90
CA ASN A 150 -0.52 9.00 -6.67
C ASN A 150 -0.96 10.46 -6.58
N SER A 151 -0.92 11.23 -7.69
CA SER A 151 -1.65 12.50 -7.76
C SER A 151 -3.11 12.26 -8.12
N ASP A 152 -4.01 13.09 -7.60
CA ASP A 152 -5.43 13.04 -7.97
C ASP A 152 -5.68 13.56 -9.40
N ASN A 153 -4.84 14.47 -9.90
CA ASN A 153 -4.96 15.07 -11.23
C ASN A 153 -3.57 15.29 -11.85
N PRO A 154 -3.44 15.21 -13.19
CA PRO A 154 -2.18 15.52 -13.86
C PRO A 154 -1.87 17.02 -13.80
N TYR A 155 -0.61 17.36 -14.05
CA TYR A 155 -0.10 18.73 -14.06
C TYR A 155 0.24 19.17 -15.46
N ARG A 156 -0.05 20.44 -15.76
CA ARG A 156 0.44 21.19 -16.91
C ARG A 156 1.44 22.22 -16.41
N ILE A 157 2.63 22.21 -16.97
CA ILE A 157 3.73 23.12 -16.68
C ILE A 157 3.95 23.94 -17.96
N SER A 158 3.78 25.24 -17.86
CA SER A 158 4.06 26.20 -18.94
C SER A 158 5.43 26.83 -18.72
N LEU A 159 6.21 26.94 -19.79
CA LEU A 159 7.55 27.46 -19.79
C LEU A 159 7.62 28.78 -20.56
N PHE A 160 8.50 29.68 -20.14
CA PHE A 160 8.98 30.79 -20.95
C PHE A 160 10.49 30.62 -21.14
N ASP A 161 10.90 30.30 -22.36
CA ASP A 161 12.25 29.76 -22.66
C ASP A 161 12.57 28.53 -21.80
N GLU A 162 13.41 28.67 -20.78
CA GLU A 162 13.79 27.60 -19.84
C GLU A 162 13.18 27.80 -18.44
N GLU A 163 12.40 28.86 -18.20
CA GLU A 163 11.84 29.16 -16.89
C GLU A 163 10.39 28.64 -16.75
N ILE A 164 10.06 28.05 -15.60
CA ILE A 164 8.69 27.64 -15.28
C ILE A 164 7.85 28.88 -14.94
N GLU A 165 6.92 29.22 -15.84
CA GLU A 165 6.01 30.37 -15.68
C GLU A 165 4.73 29.99 -14.92
N GLU A 166 4.21 28.78 -15.14
CA GLU A 166 2.96 28.37 -14.50
C GLU A 166 2.88 26.85 -14.33
N ILE A 167 2.40 26.40 -13.17
CA ILE A 167 2.03 25.02 -12.92
C ILE A 167 0.57 24.96 -12.50
N LYS A 168 -0.24 24.14 -13.19
CA LYS A 168 -1.67 23.93 -12.87
C LYS A 168 -2.07 22.48 -13.02
N HIS A 169 -3.15 22.09 -12.35
CA HIS A 169 -3.83 20.85 -12.71
C HIS A 169 -4.53 20.97 -14.06
N PHE A 170 -4.76 19.86 -14.75
CA PHE A 170 -5.63 19.82 -15.93
C PHE A 170 -6.53 18.58 -15.96
N THR A 171 -7.62 18.64 -16.72
CA THR A 171 -8.58 17.53 -16.87
C THR A 171 -8.19 16.62 -18.02
N LEU A 172 -8.19 15.30 -17.80
CA LEU A 172 -7.85 14.31 -18.84
C LEU A 172 -8.84 14.34 -20.02
N GLU A 173 -10.13 14.58 -19.76
CA GLU A 173 -11.17 14.52 -20.79
C GLU A 173 -11.16 15.74 -21.71
N LYS A 174 -10.96 16.94 -21.14
CA LYS A 174 -11.00 18.20 -21.90
C LYS A 174 -9.62 18.75 -22.23
N GLN A 175 -8.57 18.21 -21.62
CA GLN A 175 -7.18 18.66 -21.75
C GLN A 175 -7.02 20.15 -21.43
N ARG A 176 -7.82 20.65 -20.48
CA ARG A 176 -7.87 22.04 -20.04
C ARG A 176 -7.39 22.17 -18.60
N THR A 177 -6.61 23.22 -18.33
CA THR A 177 -6.18 23.58 -16.99
C THR A 177 -7.39 23.88 -16.08
N ILE A 178 -7.25 23.57 -14.80
CA ILE A 178 -8.24 23.75 -13.75
C ILE A 178 -7.57 24.20 -12.46
N GLY A 179 -8.32 24.91 -11.63
CA GLY A 179 -7.85 25.39 -10.34
C GLY A 179 -6.88 26.55 -10.44
N GLU A 180 -6.33 26.90 -9.28
CA GLU A 180 -5.35 27.97 -9.12
C GLU A 180 -3.93 27.49 -9.46
N PRO A 181 -3.00 28.40 -9.80
CA PRO A 181 -1.58 28.08 -9.93
C PRO A 181 -1.01 27.40 -8.68
N ILE A 182 0.00 26.56 -8.89
CA ILE A 182 0.68 25.78 -7.86
C ILE A 182 2.14 26.21 -7.84
N ASP A 183 2.63 26.60 -6.66
CA ASP A 183 4.02 27.09 -6.52
C ASP A 183 5.04 25.95 -6.65
N VAL A 184 4.73 24.77 -6.11
CA VAL A 184 5.64 23.62 -6.09
C VAL A 184 4.86 22.32 -6.30
N ILE A 185 5.36 21.46 -7.17
CA ILE A 185 4.86 20.08 -7.33
C ILE A 185 5.96 19.07 -7.04
N GLU A 186 5.57 17.91 -6.51
CA GLU A 186 6.46 16.75 -6.37
C GLU A 186 6.17 15.73 -7.47
N ILE A 187 7.23 15.31 -8.14
CA ILE A 187 7.21 14.27 -9.17
C ILE A 187 7.83 13.01 -8.56
N SER A 188 7.06 11.92 -8.54
CA SER A 188 7.53 10.60 -8.13
C SER A 188 7.96 9.79 -9.35
N PRO A 189 8.91 8.85 -9.25
CA PRO A 189 9.22 7.96 -10.35
C PRO A 189 8.00 7.13 -10.73
N ALA A 190 7.77 6.95 -12.03
CA ALA A 190 6.74 6.08 -12.55
C ALA A 190 7.01 4.61 -12.21
N LEU A 191 8.30 4.23 -12.19
CA LEU A 191 8.80 2.93 -11.75
C LEU A 191 9.85 3.07 -10.65
N TYR A 192 11.05 3.53 -11.01
CA TYR A 192 12.23 3.59 -10.14
C TYR A 192 12.98 4.89 -10.38
N ALA A 193 13.52 5.55 -9.35
CA ALA A 193 14.35 6.74 -9.49
C ALA A 193 15.79 6.40 -9.93
N LEU A 194 15.95 5.77 -11.09
CA LEU A 194 17.25 5.35 -11.61
C LEU A 194 18.04 6.52 -12.21
N ASN A 195 19.36 6.44 -12.10
CA ASN A 195 20.25 7.22 -12.97
C ASN A 195 20.53 6.47 -14.29
N GLU A 196 21.22 7.12 -15.23
CA GLU A 196 21.55 6.56 -16.55
C GLU A 196 22.28 5.20 -16.45
N THR A 197 23.32 5.12 -15.61
CA THR A 197 24.13 3.90 -15.47
C THR A 197 23.30 2.73 -14.91
N GLU A 198 22.46 3.00 -13.91
CA GLU A 198 21.57 2.02 -13.31
C GLU A 198 20.49 1.57 -14.30
N PHE A 199 19.90 2.50 -15.05
CA PHE A 199 18.90 2.21 -16.06
C PHE A 199 19.47 1.34 -17.20
N GLU A 200 20.66 1.65 -17.70
CA GLU A 200 21.33 0.86 -18.74
C GLU A 200 21.74 -0.53 -18.23
N ALA A 201 22.21 -0.61 -16.98
CA ALA A 201 22.55 -1.89 -16.36
C ALA A 201 21.31 -2.77 -16.18
N MET A 202 20.20 -2.18 -15.72
CA MET A 202 18.93 -2.89 -15.57
C MET A 202 18.34 -3.30 -16.91
N SER A 203 18.32 -2.41 -17.91
CA SER A 203 17.84 -2.70 -19.25
C SER A 203 18.57 -3.91 -19.87
N ARG A 204 19.90 -3.95 -19.77
CA ARG A 204 20.69 -5.10 -20.24
C ARG A 204 20.32 -6.42 -19.55
N LYS A 205 20.02 -6.39 -18.24
CA LYS A 205 19.57 -7.59 -17.51
C LYS A 205 18.19 -8.04 -17.95
N CYS A 206 17.26 -7.09 -18.12
CA CYS A 206 15.92 -7.38 -18.65
C CYS A 206 16.00 -8.02 -20.04
N GLU A 207 16.79 -7.44 -20.95
CA GLU A 207 17.00 -7.98 -22.31
C GLU A 207 17.62 -9.38 -22.31
N ALA A 208 18.58 -9.63 -21.41
CA ALA A 208 19.26 -10.91 -21.26
C ALA A 208 18.48 -11.95 -20.43
N SER A 209 17.30 -11.59 -19.90
CA SER A 209 16.50 -12.45 -19.02
C SER A 209 16.03 -13.74 -19.68
N GLY A 210 15.81 -14.77 -18.84
CA GLY A 210 15.21 -16.05 -19.24
C GLY A 210 13.70 -15.96 -19.49
N SER A 211 13.05 -14.89 -19.02
CA SER A 211 11.61 -14.65 -19.10
C SER A 211 10.99 -14.90 -20.49
N ASP A 212 9.77 -15.43 -20.49
CA ASP A 212 8.93 -15.60 -21.68
C ASP A 212 8.17 -14.32 -22.10
N SER A 213 8.37 -13.19 -21.41
CA SER A 213 7.72 -11.93 -21.79
C SER A 213 8.08 -11.50 -23.21
N PHE A 214 7.08 -11.05 -23.97
CA PHE A 214 7.24 -10.54 -25.33
C PHE A 214 8.06 -9.25 -25.41
N VAL A 215 7.98 -8.41 -24.37
CA VAL A 215 8.73 -7.16 -24.28
C VAL A 215 9.60 -7.25 -23.05
N LYS A 216 10.91 -7.19 -23.23
CA LYS A 216 11.89 -7.38 -22.17
C LYS A 216 12.55 -6.05 -21.80
N ASP A 217 11.80 -5.18 -21.16
CA ASP A 217 12.26 -3.85 -20.74
C ASP A 217 12.17 -3.68 -19.21
N VAL A 218 12.56 -2.50 -18.74
CA VAL A 218 12.51 -2.16 -17.31
C VAL A 218 11.08 -2.18 -16.76
N ALA A 219 10.08 -1.83 -17.56
CA ALA A 219 8.68 -1.80 -17.13
C ALA A 219 8.09 -3.21 -16.97
N SER A 220 8.50 -4.16 -17.82
CA SER A 220 8.01 -5.54 -17.76
C SER A 220 8.79 -6.41 -16.79
N LEU A 221 10.09 -6.18 -16.57
CA LEU A 221 10.95 -7.09 -15.82
C LEU A 221 11.83 -6.44 -14.75
N GLY A 222 11.93 -5.10 -14.69
CA GLY A 222 12.92 -4.41 -13.86
C GLY A 222 12.88 -4.76 -12.37
N PHE A 223 11.70 -5.10 -11.82
CA PHE A 223 11.55 -5.48 -10.41
C PHE A 223 12.35 -6.73 -10.04
N TRP A 224 12.48 -7.67 -10.98
CA TRP A 224 13.19 -8.93 -10.78
C TRP A 224 14.71 -8.77 -10.73
N TYR A 225 15.21 -7.66 -11.29
CA TYR A 225 16.64 -7.41 -11.54
C TYR A 225 17.18 -6.21 -10.77
N LEU A 226 16.59 -5.91 -9.61
CA LEU A 226 17.00 -4.81 -8.74
C LEU A 226 18.37 -5.06 -8.08
N ASP A 227 18.72 -6.32 -7.80
CA ASP A 227 19.98 -6.72 -7.16
C ASP A 227 20.33 -5.85 -5.93
N SER A 228 21.45 -5.11 -5.98
CA SER A 228 21.90 -4.24 -4.90
C SER A 228 21.03 -3.00 -4.67
N LEU A 229 20.06 -2.73 -5.54
CA LEU A 229 19.10 -1.62 -5.42
C LEU A 229 17.86 -2.00 -4.58
N ALA A 230 17.78 -3.25 -4.12
CA ALA A 230 16.72 -3.74 -3.25
C ALA A 230 17.28 -4.43 -2.01
N LEU A 231 16.42 -4.61 -0.99
CA LEU A 231 16.73 -5.36 0.24
C LEU A 231 15.52 -6.18 0.69
N PRO A 232 15.71 -7.36 1.32
CA PRO A 232 14.63 -8.06 1.99
C PRO A 232 13.99 -7.16 3.06
N PHE A 233 12.69 -6.85 2.92
CA PHE A 233 12.02 -5.93 3.84
C PHE A 233 11.98 -6.44 5.29
N LEU A 234 12.00 -7.76 5.46
CA LEU A 234 12.05 -8.45 6.75
C LEU A 234 13.31 -8.15 7.57
N GLN A 235 14.39 -7.72 6.90
CA GLN A 235 15.68 -7.51 7.53
C GLN A 235 15.59 -6.49 8.66
N ASP A 236 16.15 -6.85 9.81
CA ASP A 236 16.23 -6.03 11.03
C ASP A 236 14.89 -5.56 11.59
N LYS A 237 13.77 -6.25 11.28
CA LYS A 237 12.44 -5.92 11.80
C LYS A 237 11.99 -6.86 12.89
N LYS A 238 11.31 -6.31 13.90
CA LYS A 238 10.48 -7.13 14.78
C LYS A 238 9.23 -7.59 14.01
N ALA A 239 9.26 -8.84 13.56
CA ALA A 239 8.22 -9.44 12.73
C ALA A 239 7.54 -10.64 13.38
N LEU A 240 6.26 -10.86 13.09
CA LEU A 240 5.49 -12.03 13.53
C LEU A 240 4.61 -12.57 12.40
N LEU A 241 4.41 -13.89 12.38
CA LEU A 241 3.34 -14.53 11.61
C LEU A 241 2.04 -14.47 12.42
N VAL A 242 0.92 -14.09 11.80
CA VAL A 242 -0.38 -14.07 12.51
C VAL A 242 -0.90 -15.47 12.85
N LYS A 243 -0.46 -16.48 12.09
CA LYS A 243 -0.81 -17.89 12.23
C LYS A 243 0.31 -18.76 11.64
N PRO A 244 0.35 -20.06 11.95
CA PRO A 244 1.25 -20.98 11.25
C PRO A 244 0.98 -20.96 9.75
N MET A 245 2.03 -20.86 8.94
CA MET A 245 1.94 -20.72 7.48
C MET A 245 2.96 -21.59 6.74
N GLU A 246 3.62 -22.54 7.39
CA GLU A 246 4.67 -23.38 6.81
C GLU A 246 4.24 -24.02 5.49
N GLY A 247 3.08 -24.66 5.43
CA GLY A 247 2.59 -25.29 4.18
C GLY A 247 2.36 -24.29 3.04
N LEU A 248 1.80 -23.11 3.34
CA LEU A 248 1.57 -22.05 2.35
C LEU A 248 2.89 -21.44 1.86
N LEU A 249 3.85 -21.27 2.76
CA LEU A 249 5.19 -20.80 2.43
C LEU A 249 5.89 -21.83 1.55
N ASP A 250 5.87 -23.11 1.91
CA ASP A 250 6.53 -24.15 1.14
C ASP A 250 5.96 -24.27 -0.28
N GLU A 251 4.64 -24.19 -0.44
CA GLU A 251 3.98 -24.10 -1.75
C GLU A 251 4.45 -22.87 -2.55
N ALA A 252 4.48 -21.69 -1.92
CA ALA A 252 4.90 -20.47 -2.60
C ALA A 252 6.39 -20.48 -2.99
N TYR A 253 7.26 -21.11 -2.20
CA TYR A 253 8.68 -21.26 -2.57
C TYR A 253 8.89 -22.19 -3.75
N ILE A 254 7.97 -23.12 -3.99
CA ILE A 254 7.98 -23.98 -5.19
C ILE A 254 7.42 -23.22 -6.41
N ILE A 255 6.38 -22.43 -6.23
CA ILE A 255 5.62 -21.83 -7.34
C ILE A 255 6.18 -20.47 -7.78
N ASN A 256 6.59 -19.62 -6.84
CA ASN A 256 6.91 -18.22 -7.10
C ASN A 256 8.39 -17.95 -7.36
N GLU A 257 9.26 -18.95 -7.18
CA GLU A 257 10.72 -18.85 -7.24
C GLU A 257 11.27 -17.62 -6.47
N PRO A 258 11.06 -17.55 -5.14
CA PRO A 258 11.43 -16.39 -4.33
C PRO A 258 12.92 -16.04 -4.38
N GLN A 259 13.22 -14.74 -4.28
CA GLN A 259 14.59 -14.24 -4.15
C GLN A 259 15.02 -14.05 -2.70
N VAL A 260 14.07 -13.98 -1.75
CA VAL A 260 14.34 -13.97 -0.31
C VAL A 260 14.44 -15.40 0.21
N ALA A 261 15.50 -15.72 0.95
CA ALA A 261 15.71 -17.06 1.51
C ALA A 261 14.57 -17.51 2.44
N ARG A 262 14.20 -18.80 2.37
CA ARG A 262 13.09 -19.40 3.15
C ARG A 262 13.26 -19.23 4.66
N ASP A 263 14.49 -19.27 5.15
CA ASP A 263 14.82 -19.13 6.57
C ASP A 263 14.52 -17.72 7.11
N SER A 264 14.51 -16.70 6.24
CA SER A 264 14.13 -15.33 6.63
C SER A 264 12.66 -15.21 7.04
N LEU A 265 11.83 -16.20 6.70
CA LEU A 265 10.41 -16.28 7.07
C LEU A 265 10.15 -17.32 8.17
N ALA A 266 11.19 -17.91 8.77
CA ALA A 266 11.09 -18.74 9.97
C ALA A 266 10.93 -17.85 11.22
N LEU A 267 9.77 -17.20 11.32
CA LEU A 267 9.44 -16.22 12.35
C LEU A 267 8.55 -16.81 13.44
N ASP A 268 8.55 -16.17 14.60
CA ASP A 268 7.62 -16.52 15.67
C ASP A 268 6.16 -16.31 15.22
N VAL A 269 5.32 -17.24 15.66
CA VAL A 269 3.88 -17.21 15.40
C VAL A 269 3.17 -16.57 16.59
N MET A 270 2.21 -15.69 16.30
CA MET A 270 1.35 -15.09 17.30
C MET A 270 0.61 -16.15 18.12
N ALA A 271 0.61 -15.99 19.44
CA ALA A 271 0.05 -16.97 20.37
C ALA A 271 -1.40 -17.35 20.05
N GLU A 272 -1.70 -18.65 20.14
CA GLU A 272 -3.01 -19.19 19.79
C GLU A 272 -4.03 -19.15 20.94
N GLU A 273 -3.58 -19.26 22.19
CA GLU A 273 -4.45 -19.23 23.37
C GLU A 273 -5.04 -17.84 23.53
N GLN A 274 -6.38 -17.76 23.58
CA GLN A 274 -7.07 -16.49 23.60
C GLN A 274 -8.19 -16.43 24.65
N GLU A 275 -8.17 -15.37 25.45
CA GLU A 275 -9.31 -14.89 26.25
C GLU A 275 -10.42 -14.31 25.37
N TYR A 276 -10.09 -13.94 24.13
CA TYR A 276 -11.03 -13.40 23.15
C TYR A 276 -11.39 -14.42 22.06
N LYS A 277 -12.62 -14.31 21.54
CA LYS A 277 -13.11 -15.09 20.40
C LYS A 277 -13.69 -14.16 19.35
N GLU A 278 -13.61 -14.56 18.08
CA GLU A 278 -14.33 -13.86 17.03
C GLU A 278 -15.84 -14.03 17.22
N LEU A 279 -16.56 -12.94 16.97
CA LEU A 279 -18.00 -12.88 17.17
C LEU A 279 -18.72 -12.80 15.82
N ALA A 280 -19.55 -13.79 15.53
CA ALA A 280 -20.49 -13.70 14.41
C ALA A 280 -21.67 -12.78 14.79
N VAL A 281 -21.72 -11.60 14.20
CA VAL A 281 -22.76 -10.61 14.49
C VAL A 281 -24.01 -10.90 13.65
N THR A 282 -24.96 -11.63 14.24
CA THR A 282 -26.25 -11.98 13.60
C THR A 282 -27.39 -11.07 14.05
N ASN A 283 -27.51 -10.81 15.35
CA ASN A 283 -28.54 -9.96 15.94
C ASN A 283 -27.97 -9.16 17.13
N VAL A 284 -27.75 -7.86 16.92
CA VAL A 284 -27.11 -6.99 17.93
C VAL A 284 -27.96 -6.85 19.20
N PRO A 285 -29.27 -6.56 19.15
CA PRO A 285 -30.08 -6.48 20.37
C PRO A 285 -30.04 -7.76 21.23
N THR A 286 -30.02 -8.93 20.61
CA THR A 286 -29.91 -10.22 21.32
C THR A 286 -28.54 -10.38 21.96
N LEU A 287 -27.45 -10.04 21.25
CA LEU A 287 -26.11 -10.09 21.81
C LEU A 287 -25.96 -9.15 23.03
N LEU A 288 -26.53 -7.95 22.95
CA LEU A 288 -26.53 -6.99 24.05
C LEU A 288 -27.36 -7.49 25.25
N SER A 289 -28.49 -8.16 25.01
CA SER A 289 -29.34 -8.68 26.09
C SER A 289 -28.72 -9.88 26.82
N VAL A 290 -27.91 -10.70 26.13
CA VAL A 290 -27.19 -11.84 26.70
C VAL A 290 -25.93 -11.40 27.45
N HIS A 291 -25.26 -10.34 27.00
CA HIS A 291 -23.95 -9.90 27.52
C HIS A 291 -24.00 -8.59 28.32
N LYS A 292 -25.09 -8.35 29.08
CA LYS A 292 -25.31 -7.12 29.86
C LYS A 292 -24.23 -6.80 30.89
N ASN A 293 -23.50 -7.81 31.37
CA ASN A 293 -22.44 -7.67 32.37
C ASN A 293 -21.07 -7.32 31.78
N LYS A 294 -20.94 -7.26 30.44
CA LYS A 294 -19.68 -6.93 29.76
C LYS A 294 -19.65 -5.45 29.38
N LYS A 295 -18.46 -4.86 29.33
CA LYS A 295 -18.26 -3.56 28.69
C LYS A 295 -18.55 -3.69 27.20
N VAL A 296 -19.52 -2.93 26.69
CA VAL A 296 -19.91 -2.97 25.28
C VAL A 296 -19.28 -1.81 24.51
N THR A 297 -18.67 -2.12 23.37
CA THR A 297 -18.28 -1.12 22.36
C THR A 297 -18.98 -1.42 21.04
N ILE A 298 -19.72 -0.45 20.50
CA ILE A 298 -20.34 -0.50 19.18
C ILE A 298 -19.55 0.37 18.20
N ILE A 299 -19.15 -0.21 17.08
CA ILE A 299 -18.50 0.49 15.98
C ILE A 299 -19.52 0.70 14.86
N ALA A 300 -19.63 1.92 14.35
CA ALA A 300 -20.53 2.26 13.25
C ALA A 300 -19.89 3.31 12.34
N SER A 301 -20.25 3.34 11.08
CA SER A 301 -19.79 4.39 10.15
C SER A 301 -20.40 5.76 10.46
N ASN A 302 -21.62 5.78 11.05
CA ASN A 302 -22.34 6.99 11.41
C ASN A 302 -23.47 6.70 12.41
N GLU A 303 -24.09 7.76 12.94
CA GLU A 303 -25.20 7.67 13.91
C GLU A 303 -26.45 6.99 13.34
N ALA A 304 -26.74 7.18 12.05
CA ALA A 304 -27.94 6.60 11.43
C ALA A 304 -27.91 5.07 11.45
N GLN A 305 -26.73 4.47 11.26
CA GLN A 305 -26.55 3.03 11.33
C GLN A 305 -26.82 2.47 12.74
N VAL A 306 -26.47 3.22 13.80
CA VAL A 306 -26.77 2.84 15.19
C VAL A 306 -28.28 2.82 15.42
N LYS A 307 -29.00 3.84 14.95
CA LYS A 307 -30.47 3.93 15.05
C LYS A 307 -31.15 2.76 14.31
N GLN A 308 -30.67 2.43 13.12
CA GLN A 308 -31.19 1.31 12.32
C GLN A 308 -30.92 -0.06 12.95
N ALA A 309 -29.86 -0.18 13.77
CA ALA A 309 -29.55 -1.41 14.49
C ALA A 309 -30.49 -1.68 15.70
N ASN A 310 -31.51 -0.83 15.92
CA ASN A 310 -32.49 -0.97 17.01
C ASN A 310 -31.81 -0.99 18.40
N ILE A 311 -30.75 -0.20 18.57
CA ILE A 311 -30.06 -0.01 19.85
C ILE A 311 -30.72 1.20 20.55
N PHE A 312 -31.78 0.94 21.32
CA PHE A 312 -32.59 2.00 21.94
C PHE A 312 -32.01 2.51 23.27
N GLU A 313 -31.24 1.68 23.98
CA GLU A 313 -30.57 2.05 25.23
C GLU A 313 -29.05 2.05 25.00
N THR A 314 -28.48 3.24 24.95
CA THR A 314 -27.03 3.45 24.75
C THR A 314 -26.29 3.77 26.04
N ALA A 315 -27.01 3.88 27.16
CA ALA A 315 -26.42 4.13 28.47
C ALA A 315 -25.44 2.99 28.84
N GLY A 316 -24.17 3.33 29.02
CA GLY A 316 -23.10 2.36 29.30
C GLY A 316 -22.51 1.66 28.07
N ILE A 317 -22.98 1.97 26.86
CA ILE A 317 -22.42 1.49 25.59
C ILE A 317 -21.45 2.53 25.04
N GLY A 318 -20.19 2.15 24.83
CA GLY A 318 -19.24 2.99 24.09
C GLY A 318 -19.56 2.95 22.60
N ILE A 319 -19.86 4.10 21.98
CA ILE A 319 -20.08 4.20 20.53
C ILE A 319 -18.85 4.82 19.89
N ARG A 320 -18.30 4.15 18.88
CA ARG A 320 -17.17 4.64 18.07
C ARG A 320 -17.59 4.78 16.62
N TYR A 321 -17.53 6.01 16.11
CA TYR A 321 -17.76 6.27 14.68
C TYR A 321 -16.47 6.06 13.89
N SER A 322 -16.43 5.01 13.08
CA SER A 322 -15.25 4.58 12.33
C SER A 322 -15.64 3.59 11.24
N PRO A 323 -14.93 3.55 10.10
CA PRO A 323 -15.19 2.57 9.04
C PRO A 323 -14.72 1.14 9.36
N ILE A 324 -13.97 0.94 10.45
CA ILE A 324 -13.35 -0.35 10.79
C ILE A 324 -14.37 -1.44 11.15
N ILE A 325 -13.98 -2.69 10.97
CA ILE A 325 -14.78 -3.87 11.28
C ILE A 325 -14.05 -4.76 12.28
N VAL A 326 -14.42 -4.63 13.55
CA VAL A 326 -13.91 -5.49 14.63
C VAL A 326 -15.07 -6.14 15.36
N ASN A 327 -15.05 -7.47 15.43
CA ASN A 327 -16.08 -8.27 16.07
C ASN A 327 -15.45 -9.33 16.98
N VAL A 328 -15.29 -8.99 18.25
CA VAL A 328 -14.66 -9.87 19.25
C VAL A 328 -15.42 -9.86 20.56
N ILE A 329 -15.37 -10.98 21.27
CA ILE A 329 -15.94 -11.15 22.59
C ILE A 329 -14.91 -11.77 23.53
N GLY A 330 -14.72 -11.17 24.70
CA GLY A 330 -13.93 -11.74 25.79
C GLY A 330 -14.76 -11.82 27.07
N ASP A 331 -14.12 -12.17 28.19
CA ASP A 331 -14.84 -12.35 29.46
C ASP A 331 -15.41 -11.05 30.03
N LYS A 332 -14.71 -9.94 29.84
CA LYS A 332 -15.07 -8.63 30.44
C LYS A 332 -15.63 -7.62 29.44
N GLU A 333 -15.45 -7.84 28.14
CA GLU A 333 -15.87 -6.88 27.13
C GLU A 333 -16.33 -7.56 25.83
N ILE A 334 -17.08 -6.80 25.05
CA ILE A 334 -17.56 -7.19 23.73
C ILE A 334 -17.46 -5.99 22.79
N VAL A 335 -16.91 -6.22 21.61
CA VAL A 335 -16.80 -5.23 20.53
C VAL A 335 -17.59 -5.74 19.34
N ILE A 336 -18.55 -4.93 18.88
CA ILE A 336 -19.44 -5.26 17.77
C ILE A 336 -19.37 -4.13 16.76
N SER A 337 -19.01 -4.45 15.52
CA SER A 337 -19.14 -3.54 14.39
C SER A 337 -20.44 -3.76 13.65
N LEU A 338 -21.15 -2.67 13.39
CA LEU A 338 -22.34 -2.63 12.52
C LEU A 338 -21.95 -2.52 11.04
N ASN A 339 -20.68 -2.22 10.76
CA ASN A 339 -20.16 -2.07 9.41
C ASN A 339 -20.10 -3.43 8.70
N LYS A 340 -20.27 -3.39 7.38
CA LYS A 340 -20.14 -4.56 6.51
C LYS A 340 -18.92 -4.42 5.61
N PRO A 341 -18.23 -5.52 5.26
CA PRO A 341 -17.15 -5.47 4.29
C PRO A 341 -17.67 -4.87 2.97
N VAL A 342 -16.99 -3.83 2.49
CA VAL A 342 -17.27 -3.27 1.17
C VAL A 342 -16.47 -4.09 0.17
N ALA A 343 -17.14 -4.73 -0.80
CA ALA A 343 -16.43 -5.40 -1.89
C ALA A 343 -15.67 -4.35 -2.71
N LYS A 344 -14.33 -4.48 -2.83
CA LYS A 344 -13.52 -3.65 -3.74
C LYS A 344 -14.07 -3.91 -5.15
N ARG A 345 -14.67 -2.89 -5.79
CA ARG A 345 -14.96 -2.99 -7.24
C ARG A 345 -13.60 -3.06 -7.93
N ARG A 346 -13.32 -4.14 -8.66
CA ARG A 346 -12.18 -4.14 -9.60
C ARG A 346 -12.38 -2.95 -10.53
N ARG A 347 -11.44 -2.00 -10.53
CA ARG A 347 -11.36 -1.02 -11.60
C ARG A 347 -11.11 -1.83 -12.87
N ARG A 348 -11.90 -1.55 -13.90
CA ARG A 348 -11.86 -2.27 -15.18
C ARG A 348 -10.82 -1.64 -16.08
#